data_AF-A0A1G0WQI1-F1
#
_entry.id   AF-A0A1G0WQI1-F1
#
_cell.length_a   1.000
_cell.length_b   1.000
_cell.length_c   1.000
_cell.angle_alpha   90.00
_cell.angle_beta   90.00
_cell.angle_gamma   90.00
#
_symmetry.space_group_name_H-M   'P 1'
#
loop_
_entity.id
_entity.type
_entity.pdbx_description
1 polymer ?
#
loop_
_entity_poly.entity_id
_entity_poly.type
_entity_poly.pdbx_seq_one_letter_code
_entity_poly.pdbx_strand_id
1 'polypeptide(L)' 'MNYEKKMASEDKLVRDLKKSKIYIIGANLAACLLFTFAALYLKNYWLFLPVVLLLIASVSAFVLYKKIENKYRNSGIIK' A
#
# COMPACT_ATOMS: atom_id res chain seq x y z
N MET A 1 33.98 -3.94 1.31
CA MET A 1 33.23 -4.05 0.03
C MET A 1 31.81 -4.64 0.16
N ASN A 2 31.51 -5.53 1.12
CA ASN A 2 30.15 -6.11 1.27
C ASN A 2 29.12 -5.20 1.95
N TYR A 3 29.55 -4.25 2.80
CA TYR A 3 28.66 -3.38 3.56
C TYR A 3 28.05 -2.24 2.72
N GLU A 4 28.81 -1.64 1.80
CA GLU A 4 28.31 -0.59 0.90
C GLU A 4 27.26 -1.10 -0.08
N LYS A 5 27.43 -2.32 -0.61
CA LYS A 5 26.40 -2.98 -1.43
C LYS A 5 25.12 -3.26 -0.65
N LYS A 6 25.22 -3.57 0.64
CA LYS A 6 24.07 -3.84 1.50
C LYS A 6 23.26 -2.56 1.79
N MET A 7 23.94 -1.47 2.15
CA MET A 7 23.28 -0.17 2.37
C MET A 7 22.59 0.36 1.11
N ALA A 8 23.24 0.28 -0.06
CA ALA A 8 22.64 0.71 -1.33
C ALA A 8 21.41 -0.13 -1.75
N SER A 9 21.34 -1.40 -1.32
CA SER A 9 20.17 -2.25 -1.55
C SER A 9 19.01 -1.93 -0.61
N GLU A 10 19.30 -1.57 0.64
CA GLU A 10 18.29 -1.25 1.65
C GLU A 10 17.63 0.10 1.35
N ASP A 11 18.40 1.12 0.94
CA ASP A 11 17.84 2.42 0.52
C ASP A 11 16.92 2.31 -0.71
N LYS A 12 17.30 1.49 -1.70
CA LYS A 12 16.44 1.22 -2.87
C LYS A 12 15.15 0.55 -2.43
N LEU A 13 15.24 -0.43 -1.54
CA LEU A 13 14.09 -1.19 -1.06
C LEU A 13 13.11 -0.31 -0.25
N VAL A 14 13.61 0.58 0.61
CA VAL A 14 12.76 1.55 1.35
C VAL A 14 12.07 2.53 0.41
N ARG A 15 12.80 3.03 -0.60
CA ARG A 15 12.26 3.98 -1.56
C ARG A 15 11.20 3.34 -2.46
N ASP A 16 11.41 2.10 -2.89
CA ASP A 16 10.45 1.32 -3.67
C ASP A 16 9.24 0.91 -2.83
N LEU A 17 9.44 0.58 -1.55
CA LEU A 17 8.34 0.36 -0.59
C LEU A 17 7.46 1.62 -0.45
N LYS A 18 8.08 2.80 -0.29
CA LYS A 18 7.35 4.06 -0.14
C LYS A 18 6.55 4.41 -1.40
N LYS A 19 7.12 4.21 -2.58
CA LYS A 19 6.40 4.38 -3.86
C LYS A 19 5.25 3.38 -3.97
N SER A 20 5.52 2.10 -3.77
CA SER A 20 4.52 1.04 -3.90
C SER A 20 3.35 1.22 -2.93
N LYS A 21 3.59 1.70 -1.70
CA LYS A 21 2.53 2.08 -0.75
C LYS A 21 1.58 3.12 -1.35
N ILE A 22 2.12 4.18 -1.95
CA ILE A 22 1.33 5.25 -2.57
C ILE A 22 0.54 4.72 -3.77
N TYR A 23 1.17 3.91 -4.64
CA TYR A 23 0.50 3.31 -5.79
C TYR A 23 -0.64 2.37 -5.39
N ILE A 24 -0.44 1.49 -4.40
CA ILE A 24 -1.47 0.55 -3.95
C ILE A 24 -2.65 1.30 -3.31
N ILE A 25 -2.37 2.26 -2.42
CA ILE A 25 -3.43 3.07 -1.78
C ILE A 25 -4.19 3.89 -2.83
N GLY A 26 -3.47 4.52 -3.77
CA GLY A 26 -4.08 5.31 -4.84
C GLY A 26 -4.94 4.48 -5.79
N ALA A 27 -4.45 3.31 -6.22
CA ALA A 27 -5.19 2.39 -7.07
C ALA A 27 -6.46 1.87 -6.40
N ASN A 28 -6.38 1.48 -5.12
CA ASN A 28 -7.55 1.04 -4.36
C ASN A 28 -8.57 2.17 -4.15
N LEU A 29 -8.12 3.40 -3.94
CA LEU A 29 -8.99 4.57 -3.83
C LEU A 29 -9.75 4.83 -5.14
N ALA A 30 -9.04 4.79 -6.27
CA ALA A 30 -9.65 4.94 -7.59
C ALA A 30 -10.66 3.82 -7.89
N ALA A 31 -10.31 2.57 -7.56
CA ALA A 31 -11.22 1.44 -7.71
C ALA A 31 -12.47 1.58 -6.81
N CYS A 32 -12.31 2.00 -5.56
CA CYS A 32 -13.44 2.27 -4.66
C CYS A 32 -14.40 3.32 -5.25
N LEU A 33 -13.87 4.42 -5.82
CA LEU A 33 -14.68 5.44 -6.45
C LEU A 33 -15.44 4.87 -7.66
N LEU A 34 -14.76 4.15 -8.55
CA LEU A 34 -15.38 3.53 -9.73
C LEU A 34 -16.48 2.55 -9.34
N PHE A 35 -16.24 1.66 -8.37
CA PHE A 35 -17.25 0.72 -7.90
C PHE A 35 -18.41 1.42 -7.19
N THR A 36 -18.16 2.49 -6.44
CA THR A 36 -19.22 3.28 -5.80
C THR A 36 -20.10 3.97 -6.83
N PHE A 37 -19.52 4.61 -7.85
CA PHE A 37 -20.28 5.22 -8.95
C PHE A 37 -21.06 4.17 -9.74
N ALA A 38 -20.46 3.02 -10.03
CA ALA A 38 -21.13 1.91 -10.70
C ALA A 38 -22.30 1.35 -9.87
N ALA A 39 -22.13 1.21 -8.55
CA ALA A 39 -23.17 0.78 -7.63
C ALA A 39 -24.38 1.71 -7.64
N LEU A 40 -24.13 3.03 -7.59
CA LEU A 40 -25.18 4.05 -7.64
C LEU A 40 -25.88 4.09 -9.00
N TYR A 41 -25.11 4.05 -10.09
CA TYR A 41 -25.65 4.09 -11.45
C TYR A 41 -26.53 2.88 -11.77
N LEU A 42 -26.06 1.68 -11.43
CA LEU A 42 -26.78 0.43 -11.68
C LEU A 42 -27.83 0.13 -10.60
N LYS A 43 -27.92 0.94 -9.54
CA LYS A 43 -28.73 0.70 -8.33
C LYS A 43 -28.50 -0.70 -7.74
N ASN A 44 -27.29 -1.24 -7.93
CA ASN A 44 -26.93 -2.58 -7.50
C ASN A 44 -26.02 -2.50 -6.27
N TYR A 45 -26.63 -2.70 -5.10
CA TYR A 45 -25.93 -2.63 -3.82
C TYR A 45 -24.91 -3.76 -3.60
N TRP A 46 -24.93 -4.84 -4.41
CA TRP A 46 -23.89 -5.87 -4.36
C TRP A 46 -22.51 -5.34 -4.74
N LEU A 47 -22.44 -4.24 -5.48
CA LEU A 47 -21.19 -3.57 -5.84
C LEU A 47 -20.53 -2.84 -4.66
N PHE A 48 -21.18 -2.76 -3.50
CA PHE A 48 -20.50 -2.35 -2.26
C PHE A 48 -19.59 -3.43 -1.69
N LEU A 49 -19.82 -4.70 -2.00
CA LEU A 49 -18.97 -5.80 -1.54
C LEU A 49 -17.50 -5.63 -1.98
N PRO A 50 -17.17 -5.38 -3.27
CA PRO A 50 -15.79 -5.12 -3.67
C PRO A 50 -15.23 -3.84 -3.04
N VAL A 51 -16.05 -2.81 -2.78
CA VAL A 51 -15.60 -1.60 -2.08
C VAL A 51 -15.12 -1.93 -0.66
N VAL A 52 -15.88 -2.74 0.08
CA VAL A 52 -15.49 -3.19 1.43
C VAL A 52 -14.20 -4.03 1.38
N LEU A 53 -14.08 -4.95 0.41
CA LEU A 53 -12.86 -5.75 0.24
C LEU A 53 -11.64 -4.89 -0.10
N LEU A 54 -11.78 -3.88 -0.96
CA LEU A 54 -10.72 -2.93 -1.30
C LEU A 54 -10.28 -2.08 -0.09
N LEU A 55 -11.22 -1.70 0.77
CA LEU A 55 -10.91 -1.01 2.03
C LEU A 55 -10.08 -1.90 2.95
N ILE A 56 -10.48 -3.16 3.14
CA ILE A 56 -9.73 -4.13 3.95
C ILE A 56 -8.32 -4.31 3.37
N ALA A 57 -8.19 -4.52 2.06
CA ALA A 57 -6.90 -4.67 1.39
C ALA A 57 -6.00 -3.44 1.59
N SER A 58 -6.58 -2.23 1.56
CA SER A 58 -5.86 -0.97 1.80
C SER A 58 -5.31 -0.87 3.22
N VAL A 59 -6.13 -1.25 4.22
CA VAL A 59 -5.73 -1.28 5.64
C VAL A 59 -4.65 -2.33 5.87
N SER A 60 -4.82 -3.54 5.32
CA SER A 60 -3.83 -4.61 5.42
C SER A 60 -2.50 -4.22 4.79
N ALA A 61 -2.52 -3.59 3.60
CA ALA A 61 -1.33 -3.05 2.97
C ALA A 61 -0.66 -2.01 3.89
N PHE A 62 -1.41 -1.07 4.45
CA PHE A 62 -0.87 -0.05 5.35
C PHE A 62 -0.18 -0.65 6.58
N VAL A 63 -0.79 -1.64 7.23
CA VAL A 63 -0.21 -2.33 8.39
C VAL A 63 1.06 -3.07 8.00
N LEU A 64 1.06 -3.77 6.87
CA LEU A 64 2.21 -4.53 6.37
C LEU A 64 3.38 -3.59 6.03
N TYR A 65 3.11 -2.48 5.34
CA TYR A 65 4.11 -1.44 5.07
C TYR A 65 4.67 -0.83 6.35
N LYS A 66 3.81 -0.52 7.34
CA LYS A 66 4.26 0.03 8.63
C LYS A 66 5.14 -0.95 9.40
N LYS A 67 4.83 -2.25 9.34
CA LYS A 67 5.65 -3.31 9.96
C LYS A 67 7.02 -3.39 9.31
N ILE A 68 7.08 -3.26 7.98
CA ILE A 68 8.35 -3.25 7.23
C ILE A 68 9.15 -1.98 7.56
N GLU A 69 8.51 -0.81 7.54
CA GLU A 69 9.13 0.48 7.88
C GLU A 69 9.73 0.47 9.29
N ASN A 70 8.99 -0.04 10.29
CA ASN A 70 9.50 -0.20 11.66
C ASN A 70 10.71 -1.14 11.74
N LYS A 71 10.74 -2.22 10.95
CA LYS A 71 11.89 -3.14 10.91
C LYS A 71 13.15 -2.42 10.42
N TYR A 72 13.04 -1.59 9.39
CA TYR A 72 14.15 -0.81 8.85
C TYR A 72 14.54 0.38 9.75
N ARG A 73 13.57 0.99 10.44
CA ARG A 73 13.82 2.07 11.41
C ARG A 73 14.58 1.56 12.65
N ASN A 74 14.17 0.43 13.22
CA ASN A 74 14.85 -0.20 14.35
C ASN A 74 16.26 -0.71 13.99
N SER A 75 16.53 -0.94 12.71
CA SER A 75 17.86 -1.34 12.21
C SER A 75 18.78 -0.14 11.97
N GLY A 76 18.32 1.10 12.21
CA GLY A 76 19.11 2.33 12.03
C GLY A 76 19.30 2.79 10.59
N ILE A 77 18.62 2.12 9.63
CA ILE A 77 18.74 2.38 8.19
C ILE A 77 17.89 3.59 7.78
N ILE A 78 16.74 3.76 8.44
CA ILE A 78 15.84 4.91 8.27
C ILE A 78 15.87 5.69 9.58
N LYS A 79 16.29 6.96 9.55
CA LYS A 79 16.14 7.90 10.68
C LYS A 79 14.71 8.44 10.74
#